data_AF-A0A7C2P9V0-F1
#
_entry.id   AF-A0A7C2P9V0-F1
#
_cell.length_a   1.000
_cell.length_b   1.000
_cell.length_c   1.000
_cell.angle_alpha   90.00
_cell.angle_beta   90.00
_cell.angle_gamma   90.00
#
_symmetry.space_group_name_H-M   'P 1'
#
loop_
_entity.id
_entity.type
_entity.pdbx_description
1 polymer ?
#
loop_
_entity_poly.entity_id
_entity_poly.type
_entity_poly.pdbx_seq_one_letter_code
_entity_poly.pdbx_strand_id
1 'polypeptide(L)'
;MLLVGLFAAEQSWQIYQNGQIRQKLVEVRLQARAGLTRKIAEIRQKLTQALSDPLLRADLQMADAAGRQRAAHRLKQLLPKLRQVEFFTPGLHEVLHTDFTRFGYNKAAMLMRAQSLGAMAPVAVKGVSHARSVLLAAPVDSGPDLLGFVWVALPFSPLRASFDSTATGGGQLL
;
A
#
# COMPACT_ATOMS: atom_id res chain seq x y z
N MET A 1 43.60 -30.05 40.70
CA MET A 1 42.46 -29.98 39.76
C MET A 1 41.23 -29.49 40.52
N LEU A 2 41.15 -28.18 40.77
CA LEU A 2 40.12 -27.52 41.59
C LEU A 2 39.72 -26.19 40.92
N LEU A 3 39.03 -26.25 39.78
CA LEU A 3 38.47 -25.06 39.11
C LEU A 3 37.27 -25.46 38.23
N VAL A 4 36.21 -26.05 38.82
CA VAL A 4 34.96 -26.37 38.08
C VAL A 4 33.72 -25.71 38.69
N GLY A 5 33.81 -25.11 39.88
CA GLY A 5 32.64 -24.56 40.58
C GLY A 5 32.19 -23.15 40.17
N LEU A 6 33.00 -22.38 39.45
CA LEU A 6 32.74 -20.93 39.26
C LEU A 6 32.13 -20.54 37.90
N PHE A 7 31.78 -21.52 37.05
CA PHE A 7 31.29 -21.26 35.69
C PHE A 7 29.77 -21.48 35.53
N ALA A 8 29.13 -22.25 36.42
CA ALA A 8 27.70 -22.58 36.31
C ALA A 8 26.77 -21.44 36.76
N ALA A 9 27.26 -20.52 37.61
CA ALA A 9 26.48 -19.40 38.11
C ALA A 9 26.28 -18.30 37.04
N GLU A 10 27.26 -18.09 36.16
CA GLU A 10 27.21 -17.07 35.10
C GLU A 10 26.19 -17.38 34.00
N GLN A 11 26.09 -18.64 33.56
CA GLN A 11 25.13 -19.06 32.53
C GLN A 11 23.67 -18.91 32.99
N SER A 12 23.43 -18.90 34.31
CA SER A 12 22.10 -18.77 34.90
C SER A 12 21.62 -17.30 34.93
N TRP A 13 22.55 -16.34 34.96
CA TRP A 13 22.23 -14.91 35.05
C TRP A 13 21.79 -14.31 33.69
N GLN A 14 22.35 -14.78 32.57
CA GLN A 14 21.96 -14.30 31.23
C GLN A 14 20.59 -14.79 30.76
N ILE A 15 20.08 -15.89 31.30
CA ILE A 15 18.75 -16.41 30.95
C ILE A 15 17.67 -15.63 31.71
N TYR A 16 17.97 -15.11 32.92
CA TYR A 16 17.02 -14.34 33.71
C TYR A 16 16.84 -12.89 33.23
N GLN A 17 17.87 -12.26 32.63
CA GLN A 17 17.78 -10.88 32.11
C GLN A 17 17.18 -10.76 30.69
N ASN A 18 16.89 -11.87 30.01
CA ASN A 18 16.43 -11.85 28.61
C ASN A 18 14.90 -11.93 28.42
N GLY A 19 14.11 -11.87 29.51
CA GLY A 19 12.64 -11.83 29.46
C GLY A 19 12.07 -10.47 29.08
N GLN A 20 12.73 -9.37 29.45
CA GLN A 20 12.18 -8.01 29.27
C GLN A 20 12.54 -7.36 27.93
N ILE A 21 13.60 -7.82 27.24
CA ILE A 21 14.00 -7.28 25.93
C ILE A 21 13.12 -7.86 24.81
N ARG A 22 12.67 -9.12 24.91
CA ARG A 22 11.81 -9.75 23.90
C ARG A 22 10.40 -9.15 23.87
N GLN A 23 9.83 -8.80 25.02
CA GLN A 23 8.50 -8.18 25.11
C GLN A 23 8.50 -6.78 24.49
N LYS A 24 9.50 -5.94 24.81
CA LYS A 24 9.66 -4.62 24.18
C LYS A 24 9.87 -4.70 22.67
N LEU A 25 10.64 -5.70 22.18
CA LEU A 25 10.84 -5.88 20.73
C LEU A 25 9.55 -6.32 20.01
N VAL A 26 8.72 -7.15 20.65
CA VAL A 26 7.42 -7.57 20.10
C VAL A 26 6.44 -6.39 20.11
N GLU A 27 6.39 -5.60 21.18
CA GLU A 27 5.55 -4.41 21.28
C GLU A 27 5.92 -3.35 20.23
N VAL A 28 7.21 -3.06 20.04
CA VAL A 28 7.67 -2.12 19.00
C VAL A 28 7.32 -2.63 17.59
N ARG A 29 7.47 -3.93 17.33
CA ARG A 29 7.06 -4.54 16.05
C ARG A 29 5.54 -4.49 15.84
N LEU A 30 4.75 -4.71 16.88
CA LEU A 30 3.29 -4.62 16.83
C LEU A 30 2.82 -3.17 16.62
N GLN A 31 3.45 -2.20 17.29
CA GLN A 31 3.15 -0.78 17.12
C GLN A 31 3.53 -0.28 15.72
N ALA A 32 4.70 -0.68 15.20
CA ALA A 32 5.10 -0.37 13.82
C ALA A 32 4.14 -0.97 12.79
N ARG A 33 3.71 -2.22 12.98
CA ARG A 33 2.67 -2.86 12.14
C ARG A 33 1.33 -2.14 12.23
N ALA A 34 0.89 -1.76 13.43
CA ALA A 34 -0.37 -1.03 13.63
C ALA A 34 -0.33 0.38 13.01
N GLY A 35 0.81 1.07 13.07
CA GLY A 35 1.03 2.34 12.39
C GLY A 35 0.93 2.21 10.87
N LEU A 36 1.57 1.18 10.29
CA LEU A 36 1.50 0.89 8.86
C LEU A 36 0.07 0.57 8.42
N THR A 37 -0.64 -0.29 9.15
CA THR A 37 -2.02 -0.66 8.84
C THR A 37 -2.94 0.55 8.87
N ARG A 38 -2.82 1.41 9.89
CA ARG A 38 -3.58 2.67 9.95
C ARG A 38 -3.29 3.57 8.75
N LYS A 39 -2.02 3.72 8.36
CA LYS A 39 -1.66 4.58 7.24
C LYS A 39 -2.19 4.06 5.90
N ILE A 40 -2.12 2.74 5.71
CA ILE A 40 -2.72 2.08 4.55
C ILE A 40 -4.24 2.31 4.55
N ALA A 41 -4.91 2.12 5.69
CA ALA A 41 -6.35 2.37 5.80
C ALA A 41 -6.73 3.82 5.45
N GLU A 42 -5.97 4.81 5.94
CA GLU A 42 -6.17 6.22 5.57
C GLU A 42 -6.02 6.46 4.07
N ILE A 43 -4.99 5.88 3.43
CA ILE A 43 -4.76 6.02 2.00
C ILE A 43 -5.93 5.41 1.22
N ARG A 44 -6.38 4.22 1.62
CA ARG A 44 -7.53 3.54 1.00
C ARG A 44 -8.80 4.36 1.15
N GLN A 45 -9.08 4.88 2.35
CA GLN A 45 -10.25 5.70 2.63
C GLN A 45 -10.25 6.99 1.79
N LYS A 46 -9.12 7.69 1.70
CA LYS A 46 -8.99 8.90 0.86
C LYS A 46 -9.21 8.60 -0.62
N LEU A 47 -8.67 7.47 -1.10
CA LEU A 47 -8.88 7.04 -2.48
C LEU A 47 -10.37 6.71 -2.72
N THR A 48 -11.00 5.91 -1.85
CA THR A 48 -12.43 5.60 -1.95
C THR A 48 -13.31 6.85 -1.94
N GLN A 49 -13.01 7.81 -1.06
CA GLN A 49 -13.74 9.07 -1.00
C GLN A 49 -13.56 9.88 -2.30
N ALA A 50 -12.35 9.97 -2.83
CA ALA A 50 -12.08 10.68 -4.08
C ALA A 50 -12.75 10.01 -5.31
N LEU A 51 -12.78 8.68 -5.34
CA LEU A 51 -13.49 7.92 -6.39
C LEU A 51 -15.01 8.04 -6.30
N SER A 52 -15.53 8.53 -5.17
CA SER A 52 -16.95 8.80 -4.99
C SER A 52 -17.38 10.18 -5.53
N ASP A 53 -16.44 11.00 -6.02
CA ASP A 53 -16.73 12.31 -6.60
C ASP A 53 -17.72 12.19 -7.78
N PRO A 54 -18.88 12.89 -7.74
CA PRO A 54 -19.91 12.75 -8.77
C PRO A 54 -19.44 13.12 -10.18
N LEU A 55 -18.57 14.14 -10.30
CA LEU A 55 -18.05 14.58 -11.60
C LEU A 55 -17.09 13.55 -12.18
N LEU A 56 -16.21 12.98 -11.35
CA LEU A 56 -15.35 11.86 -11.75
C LEU A 56 -16.18 10.67 -12.26
N ARG A 57 -17.25 10.31 -11.56
CA ARG A 57 -18.15 9.22 -11.97
C ARG A 57 -18.88 9.54 -13.27
N ALA A 58 -19.37 10.76 -13.42
CA ALA A 58 -20.03 11.21 -14.65
C ALA A 58 -19.08 11.14 -15.86
N ASP A 59 -17.80 11.51 -15.69
CA ASP A 59 -16.78 11.38 -16.74
C ASP A 59 -16.55 9.91 -17.14
N LEU A 60 -16.56 8.98 -16.17
CA LEU A 60 -16.39 7.55 -16.46
C LEU A 60 -17.64 6.91 -17.09
N GLN A 61 -18.83 7.41 -16.79
CA GLN A 61 -20.08 6.94 -17.41
C GLN A 61 -20.13 7.15 -18.93
N MET A 62 -19.36 8.10 -19.46
CA MET A 62 -19.24 8.32 -20.91
C MET A 62 -18.54 7.15 -21.63
N ALA A 63 -17.89 6.24 -20.88
CA ALA A 63 -17.27 5.00 -21.35
C ALA A 63 -16.21 5.16 -22.47
N ASP A 64 -15.74 6.38 -22.73
CA ASP A 64 -14.76 6.70 -23.75
C ASP A 64 -13.37 7.00 -23.15
N ALA A 65 -12.36 7.10 -24.02
CA ALA A 65 -10.99 7.39 -23.59
C ALA A 65 -10.87 8.82 -23.02
N ALA A 66 -11.63 9.78 -23.57
CA ALA A 66 -11.61 11.17 -23.14
C ALA A 66 -12.17 11.34 -21.71
N GLY A 67 -13.25 10.64 -21.38
CA GLY A 67 -13.85 10.57 -20.04
C GLY A 67 -12.88 9.97 -19.04
N ARG A 68 -12.18 8.88 -19.38
CA ARG A 68 -11.11 8.33 -18.54
C ARG A 68 -9.97 9.31 -18.29
N GLN A 69 -9.59 10.11 -19.29
CA GLN A 69 -8.58 11.16 -19.13
C GLN A 69 -9.09 12.30 -18.22
N ARG A 70 -10.32 12.77 -18.39
CA ARG A 70 -10.93 13.79 -17.51
C ARG A 70 -11.04 13.29 -16.07
N ALA A 71 -11.47 12.05 -15.87
CA ALA A 71 -11.49 11.39 -14.57
C ALA A 71 -10.09 11.30 -13.93
N ALA A 72 -9.04 11.00 -14.71
CA ALA A 72 -7.65 11.01 -14.25
C ALA A 72 -7.20 12.40 -13.79
N HIS A 73 -7.51 13.44 -14.56
CA HIS A 73 -7.24 14.82 -14.19
C HIS A 73 -7.98 15.23 -12.92
N ARG A 74 -9.27 14.89 -12.82
CA ARG A 74 -10.10 15.15 -11.64
C ARG A 74 -9.55 14.45 -10.41
N LEU A 75 -9.19 13.18 -10.51
CA LEU A 75 -8.60 12.44 -9.38
C LEU A 75 -7.27 13.05 -8.94
N LYS A 76 -6.45 13.53 -9.87
CA LYS A 76 -5.20 14.23 -9.54
C LYS A 76 -5.45 15.60 -8.88
N GLN A 77 -6.55 16.28 -9.18
CA GLN A 77 -6.95 17.50 -8.46
C GLN A 77 -7.39 17.19 -7.03
N LEU A 78 -8.17 16.12 -6.83
CA LEU A 78 -8.63 15.68 -5.51
C LEU A 78 -7.47 15.14 -4.65
N LEU A 79 -6.51 14.48 -5.28
CA LEU A 79 -5.34 13.87 -4.64
C LEU A 79 -4.06 14.36 -5.34
N PRO A 80 -3.58 15.58 -5.05
CA PRO A 80 -2.42 16.18 -5.75
C PRO A 80 -1.10 15.44 -5.53
N LYS A 81 -1.03 14.59 -4.50
CA LYS A 81 0.16 13.77 -4.21
C LYS A 81 0.26 12.52 -5.08
N LEU A 82 -0.71 12.22 -5.95
CA LEU A 82 -0.62 11.09 -6.88
C LEU A 82 0.50 11.32 -7.90
N ARG A 83 1.39 10.34 -8.03
CA ARG A 83 2.44 10.34 -9.06
C ARG A 83 1.87 9.95 -10.42
N GLN A 84 1.02 8.94 -10.42
CA GLN A 84 0.44 8.37 -11.63
C GLN A 84 -0.98 7.92 -11.35
N VAL A 85 -1.85 8.12 -12.34
CA VAL A 85 -3.26 7.76 -12.32
C VAL A 85 -3.63 7.25 -13.70
N GLU A 86 -4.23 6.07 -13.75
CA GLU A 86 -4.76 5.49 -14.97
C GLU A 86 -6.11 4.83 -14.68
N PHE A 87 -7.09 5.06 -15.57
CA PHE A 87 -8.39 4.42 -15.53
C PHE A 87 -8.51 3.41 -16.67
N PHE A 88 -9.20 2.30 -16.39
CA PHE A 88 -9.39 1.16 -17.29
C PHE A 88 -10.87 0.81 -17.39
N THR A 89 -11.25 0.19 -18.51
CA THR A 89 -12.63 -0.27 -18.72
C THR A 89 -13.03 -1.35 -17.70
N PRO A 90 -14.35 -1.55 -17.45
CA PRO A 90 -14.84 -2.61 -16.56
C PRO A 90 -14.37 -4.02 -16.93
N GLY A 91 -14.22 -4.29 -18.23
CA GLY A 91 -13.73 -5.58 -18.71
C GLY A 91 -12.20 -5.73 -18.69
N LEU A 92 -11.46 -4.67 -18.35
CA LEU A 92 -9.99 -4.63 -18.41
C LEU A 92 -9.43 -5.08 -19.77
N HIS A 93 -10.15 -4.81 -20.87
CA HIS A 93 -9.74 -5.22 -22.21
C HIS A 93 -8.35 -4.69 -22.57
N GLU A 94 -7.99 -3.50 -22.07
CA GLU A 94 -6.67 -2.91 -22.26
C GLU A 94 -5.55 -3.73 -21.61
N VAL A 95 -5.84 -4.41 -20.50
CA VAL A 95 -4.87 -5.29 -19.81
C VAL A 95 -4.66 -6.58 -20.60
N LEU A 96 -5.73 -7.09 -21.21
CA LEU A 96 -5.74 -8.39 -21.88
C LEU A 96 -5.10 -8.36 -23.29
N HIS A 97 -5.11 -7.20 -23.97
CA HIS A 97 -4.63 -7.08 -25.36
C HIS A 97 -3.30 -6.34 -25.50
N THR A 98 -2.68 -5.91 -24.39
CA THR A 98 -1.42 -5.14 -24.42
C THR A 98 -0.21 -6.02 -24.12
N ASP A 99 0.93 -5.72 -24.75
CA ASP A 99 2.23 -6.29 -24.38
C ASP A 99 2.54 -6.00 -22.89
N PHE A 100 2.52 -7.05 -22.07
CA PHE A 100 2.75 -6.98 -20.61
C PHE A 100 4.14 -6.46 -20.23
N THR A 101 5.10 -6.53 -21.15
CA THR A 101 6.45 -5.96 -20.99
C THR A 101 6.38 -4.43 -20.94
N ARG A 102 5.46 -3.83 -21.71
CA ARG A 102 5.22 -2.38 -21.74
C ARG A 102 4.16 -1.94 -20.74
N PHE A 103 3.11 -2.74 -20.54
CA PHE A 103 2.03 -2.47 -19.58
C PHE A 103 2.50 -2.58 -18.13
N GLY A 104 3.40 -3.52 -17.86
CA GLY A 104 3.95 -3.83 -16.56
C GLY A 104 3.15 -4.92 -15.84
N TYR A 105 3.75 -6.10 -15.69
CA TYR A 105 3.17 -7.28 -15.04
C TYR A 105 2.53 -7.00 -13.67
N ASN A 106 3.19 -6.19 -12.82
CA ASN A 106 2.64 -5.87 -11.50
C ASN A 106 1.32 -5.10 -11.59
N LYS A 107 1.20 -4.16 -12.53
CA LYS A 107 -0.04 -3.40 -12.75
C LYS A 107 -1.17 -4.33 -13.19
N ALA A 108 -0.89 -5.22 -14.15
CA ALA A 108 -1.87 -6.19 -14.64
C ALA A 108 -2.38 -7.11 -13.53
N ALA A 109 -1.45 -7.70 -12.75
CA ALA A 109 -1.81 -8.57 -11.64
C ALA A 109 -2.68 -7.86 -10.59
N MET A 110 -2.38 -6.60 -10.28
CA MET A 110 -3.19 -5.82 -9.33
C MET A 110 -4.59 -5.52 -9.85
N LEU A 111 -4.73 -5.15 -11.13
CA LEU A 111 -6.03 -4.88 -11.75
C LEU A 111 -6.88 -6.15 -11.83
N MET A 112 -6.29 -7.26 -12.29
CA MET A 112 -6.96 -8.57 -12.30
C MET A 112 -7.37 -9.00 -10.89
N ARG A 113 -6.52 -8.75 -9.88
CA ARG A 113 -6.87 -9.06 -8.49
C ARG A 113 -8.03 -8.20 -8.00
N ALA A 114 -8.03 -6.90 -8.28
CA ALA A 114 -9.14 -6.00 -7.93
C ALA A 114 -10.45 -6.45 -8.60
N GLN A 115 -10.39 -6.86 -9.87
CA GLN A 115 -11.54 -7.42 -10.59
C GLN A 115 -12.04 -8.71 -9.96
N SER A 116 -11.16 -9.66 -9.65
CA SER A 116 -11.52 -10.94 -9.02
C SER A 116 -12.18 -10.78 -7.65
N LEU A 117 -11.84 -9.71 -6.93
CA LEU A 117 -12.36 -9.41 -5.60
C LEU A 117 -13.63 -8.55 -5.62
N GLY A 118 -13.93 -7.88 -6.74
CA GLY A 118 -14.90 -6.78 -6.77
C GLY A 118 -14.56 -5.65 -5.78
N ALA A 119 -13.29 -5.54 -5.36
CA ALA A 119 -12.86 -4.65 -4.30
C ALA A 119 -11.41 -4.20 -4.52
N MET A 120 -10.99 -3.17 -3.78
CA MET A 120 -9.61 -2.68 -3.85
C MET A 120 -8.60 -3.78 -3.51
N ALA A 121 -7.64 -4.00 -4.41
CA ALA A 121 -6.60 -4.99 -4.27
C ALA A 121 -5.68 -4.68 -3.08
N PRO A 122 -4.98 -5.70 -2.52
CA PRO A 122 -3.94 -5.48 -1.53
C PRO A 122 -2.90 -4.47 -2.03
N VAL A 123 -2.44 -3.61 -1.12
CA VAL A 123 -1.44 -2.58 -1.44
C VAL A 123 -0.13 -3.24 -1.82
N ALA A 124 0.41 -2.85 -2.98
CA ALA A 124 1.75 -3.26 -3.39
C ALA A 124 2.72 -2.09 -3.25
N VAL A 125 3.98 -2.37 -2.93
CA VAL A 125 5.05 -1.38 -2.94
C VAL A 125 6.02 -1.71 -4.05
N LYS A 126 6.21 -0.79 -5.00
CA LYS A 126 7.23 -0.93 -6.04
C LYS A 126 8.43 -0.07 -5.67
N GLY A 127 9.58 -0.71 -5.52
CA GLY A 127 10.88 -0.04 -5.47
C GLY A 127 11.48 -0.01 -6.86
N VAL A 128 11.59 1.18 -7.46
CA VAL A 128 12.59 1.46 -8.49
C VAL A 128 13.57 2.42 -7.83
N SER A 129 14.87 2.24 -8.06
CA SER A 129 15.99 2.96 -7.43
C SER A 129 15.62 4.36 -6.87
N HIS A 130 15.91 4.56 -5.58
CA HIS A 130 15.67 5.78 -4.77
C HIS A 130 14.23 6.31 -4.63
N ALA A 131 13.24 5.78 -5.37
CA ALA A 131 11.86 6.22 -5.26
C ALA A 131 10.88 5.05 -5.07
N ARG A 132 10.63 4.69 -3.80
CA ARG A 132 9.54 3.75 -3.45
C ARG A 132 8.19 4.41 -3.74
N SER A 133 7.29 3.67 -4.36
CA SER A 133 5.91 4.10 -4.61
C SER A 133 4.92 3.05 -4.10
N VAL A 134 3.81 3.53 -3.56
CA VAL A 134 2.67 2.72 -3.12
C VAL A 134 1.73 2.60 -4.29
N LEU A 135 1.40 1.38 -4.66
CA LEU A 135 0.48 1.09 -5.75
C LEU A 135 -0.83 0.62 -5.16
N LEU A 136 -1.94 1.12 -5.70
CA LEU A 136 -3.27 0.61 -5.42
C LEU A 136 -4.03 0.40 -6.73
N ALA A 137 -4.88 -0.61 -6.75
CA ALA A 137 -5.87 -0.84 -7.79
C ALA A 137 -7.25 -0.99 -7.14
N ALA A 138 -8.25 -0.28 -7.66
CA ALA A 138 -9.59 -0.27 -7.08
C ALA A 138 -10.67 -0.26 -8.16
N PRO A 139 -11.82 -0.91 -7.93
CA PRO A 139 -13.00 -0.70 -8.76
C PRO A 139 -13.55 0.72 -8.54
N VAL A 140 -14.26 1.21 -9.54
CA VAL A 140 -15.03 2.45 -9.47
C VAL A 140 -16.44 2.12 -9.90
N ASP A 141 -17.37 2.32 -8.99
CA ASP A 141 -18.79 2.03 -9.18
C ASP A 141 -19.63 3.32 -9.11
N SER A 142 -20.82 3.28 -9.72
CA SER A 142 -21.88 4.30 -9.56
C SER A 142 -22.95 3.88 -8.54
N GLY A 143 -22.71 2.80 -7.81
CA GLY A 143 -23.72 2.10 -7.00
C GLY A 143 -24.06 0.75 -7.62
N PRO A 144 -25.01 0.67 -8.58
CA PRO A 144 -25.38 -0.60 -9.22
C PRO A 144 -24.38 -1.06 -10.29
N ASP A 145 -23.67 -0.13 -10.94
CA ASP A 145 -22.84 -0.43 -12.10
C ASP A 145 -21.34 -0.23 -11.83
N LEU A 146 -20.53 -1.17 -12.32
CA LEU A 146 -19.09 -1.03 -12.38
C LEU A 146 -18.71 -0.12 -13.56
N LEU A 147 -18.21 1.08 -13.25
CA LEU A 147 -17.76 2.07 -14.24
C LEU A 147 -16.34 1.78 -14.76
N GLY A 148 -15.53 1.08 -13.98
CA GLY A 148 -14.20 0.66 -14.40
C GLY A 148 -13.26 0.36 -13.24
N PHE A 149 -11.97 0.38 -13.55
CA PHE A 149 -10.91 0.23 -12.54
C PHE A 149 -9.97 1.42 -12.60
N VAL A 150 -9.43 1.79 -11.45
CA VAL A 150 -8.33 2.75 -11.34
C VAL A 150 -7.07 2.05 -10.87
N TRP A 151 -5.93 2.45 -11.42
CA TRP A 151 -4.62 2.17 -10.87
C TRP A 151 -3.94 3.49 -10.51
N VAL A 152 -3.43 3.57 -9.27
CA VAL A 152 -2.76 4.77 -8.77
C VAL A 152 -1.41 4.45 -8.17
N ALA A 153 -0.46 5.38 -8.34
CA ALA A 153 0.83 5.36 -7.68
C ALA A 153 0.96 6.58 -6.75
N LEU A 154 1.24 6.35 -5.46
CA LEU A 154 1.51 7.38 -4.46
C LEU A 154 2.99 7.36 -4.05
N PRO A 155 3.56 8.50 -3.64
CA PRO A 155 4.89 8.52 -3.04
C PRO A 155 4.89 7.70 -1.74
N PHE A 156 5.98 6.99 -1.48
CA PHE A 156 6.17 6.25 -0.22
C PHE A 156 6.56 7.16 0.97
N SER A 157 6.92 8.42 0.72
CA SER A 157 7.35 9.37 1.76
C SER A 157 6.40 9.48 2.97
N PRO A 158 5.07 9.53 2.81
CA PRO A 158 4.13 9.58 3.94
C PRO A 158 4.12 8.31 4.79
N LEU A 159 4.43 7.15 4.21
CA LEU A 159 4.57 5.89 4.95
C LEU A 159 5.91 5.82 5.67
N ARG A 160 7.00 6.29 5.02
CA ARG A 160 8.32 6.38 5.66
C ARG A 160 8.29 7.26 6.91
N ALA A 161 7.69 8.44 6.83
CA ALA A 161 7.55 9.34 7.98
C ALA A 161 6.80 8.70 9.16
N SER A 162 5.81 7.82 8.90
CA SER A 162 5.08 7.11 9.96
C SER A 162 5.91 5.99 10.61
N PHE A 163 6.84 5.40 9.85
CA PHE A 163 7.83 4.45 10.39
C PHE A 163 8.87 5.18 11.24
N ASP A 164 9.43 6.27 10.74
CA ASP A 164 10.48 7.04 11.44
C ASP A 164 9.95 7.64 12.75
N SER A 165 8.69 8.07 12.79
CA SER A 165 8.05 8.57 14.02
C SER A 165 7.76 7.50 15.07
N THR A 166 7.77 6.21 14.68
CA THR A 166 7.58 5.08 15.61
C THR A 166 8.93 4.52 16.10
N ALA A 167 10.01 4.77 15.34
CA ALA A 167 11.37 4.29 15.63
C ALA A 167 12.12 5.10 16.70
N THR A 168 11.52 6.15 17.27
CA THR A 168 12.16 7.01 18.29
C THR A 168 12.29 6.34 19.67
N GLY A 169 11.90 5.07 19.80
CA GLY A 169 12.09 4.23 20.98
C GLY A 169 13.09 3.10 20.76
N GLY A 170 14.34 3.42 20.40
CA GLY A 170 15.50 2.54 20.55
C GLY A 170 15.54 1.27 19.67
N GLY A 171 15.98 1.42 18.42
CA GLY A 171 16.47 0.29 17.63
C GLY A 171 16.17 0.43 16.14
N GLN A 172 17.19 0.79 15.36
CA GLN A 172 17.11 0.66 13.90
C GLN A 172 16.96 -0.82 13.55
N LEU A 173 15.86 -1.19 12.91
CA LEU A 173 15.68 -2.51 12.31
C LEU A 173 16.46 -2.52 10.99
N LEU A 174 17.71 -2.99 11.04
CA LEU A 174 18.44 -3.49 9.88
C LEU A 174 17.86 -4.83 9.43
#